data_AF-A0A1G7J7U0-F1
#
_entry.id   AF-A0A1G7J7U0-F1
#
_cell.length_a   1.000
_cell.length_b   1.000
_cell.length_c   1.000
_cell.angle_alpha   90.00
_cell.angle_beta   90.00
_cell.angle_gamma   90.00
#
_symmetry.space_group_name_H-M   'P 1'
#
loop_
_entity.id
_entity.type
_entity.pdbx_description
1 polymer ?
#
loop_
_entity_poly.entity_id
_entity_poly.type
_entity_poly.pdbx_seq_one_letter_code
_entity_poly.pdbx_strand_id
1 'polypeptide(L)'
;MSSTPSEHDYDHGADPVTDHVHENSWSANLEGPEHADDRDLLVRQAIDAVEHTAAGNHVNLVTHGDHGHPEAYLFEALEAAFGDDLDAEYVEQCGCGGHVVRVRV
;
A
#
# COMPACT_ATOMS: atom_id res chain seq x y z
N MET A 1 -3.89 37.56 26.05
CA MET A 1 -4.59 36.32 25.66
C MET A 1 -4.54 36.23 24.14
N SER A 2 -3.53 35.56 23.60
CA SER A 2 -3.49 35.24 22.17
C SER A 2 -3.21 33.75 22.08
N SER A 3 -4.27 32.97 22.01
CA SER A 3 -4.21 31.57 21.64
C SER A 3 -4.13 31.53 20.12
N THR A 4 -2.93 31.32 19.57
CA THR A 4 -2.77 30.95 18.16
C THR A 4 -3.10 29.46 18.02
N PRO A 5 -3.97 29.10 17.06
CA PRO A 5 -4.43 27.72 16.89
C PRO A 5 -3.29 26.83 16.42
N SER A 6 -3.28 25.59 16.92
CA SER A 6 -2.35 24.53 16.56
C SER A 6 -2.19 24.39 15.05
N GLU A 7 -0.97 24.59 14.58
CA GLU A 7 -0.50 24.23 13.24
C GLU A 7 -0.50 22.70 13.15
N HIS A 8 -1.63 22.12 12.72
CA HIS A 8 -1.60 20.82 12.08
C HIS A 8 -1.05 21.07 10.68
N ASP A 9 0.23 20.78 10.53
CA ASP A 9 0.95 20.65 9.28
C ASP A 9 0.24 19.58 8.44
N TYR A 10 -0.71 20.01 7.61
CA TYR A 10 -1.34 19.15 6.61
C TYR A 10 -0.35 18.99 5.46
N ASP A 11 0.59 18.05 5.62
CA ASP A 11 1.01 17.21 4.50
C ASP A 11 -0.29 16.82 3.80
N HIS A 12 -0.56 17.38 2.62
CA HIS A 12 -1.73 17.03 1.79
C HIS A 12 -1.47 15.63 1.19
N GLY A 13 -1.22 14.65 2.06
CA GLY A 13 -1.12 13.25 1.73
C GLY A 13 -2.48 12.75 1.28
N ALA A 14 -2.50 11.91 0.25
CA ALA A 14 -3.71 11.26 -0.22
C ALA A 14 -4.44 10.56 0.93
N ASP A 15 -5.76 10.40 0.78
CA ASP A 15 -6.56 9.65 1.74
C ASP A 15 -5.94 8.27 1.98
N PRO A 16 -5.91 7.77 3.23
CA PRO A 16 -5.35 6.47 3.54
C PRO A 16 -6.12 5.37 2.80
N VAL A 17 -5.40 4.32 2.41
CA VAL A 17 -6.02 3.15 1.73
C VAL A 17 -7.03 2.44 2.64
N THR A 18 -6.82 2.51 3.95
CA THR A 18 -7.76 2.03 4.96
C THR A 18 -7.50 2.70 6.32
N ASP A 19 -8.55 2.85 7.14
CA ASP A 19 -8.49 3.43 8.49
C ASP A 19 -8.73 2.39 9.60
N HIS A 20 -8.79 1.10 9.25
CA HIS A 20 -9.09 0.04 10.21
C HIS A 20 -8.31 -1.23 9.89
N VAL A 21 -8.10 -2.04 10.92
CA VAL A 21 -7.47 -3.35 10.77
C VAL A 21 -8.49 -4.34 10.21
N HIS A 22 -8.09 -5.09 9.19
CA HIS A 22 -8.88 -6.13 8.55
C HIS A 22 -8.63 -7.47 9.22
N GLU A 23 -9.68 -8.06 9.80
CA GLU A 23 -9.65 -9.41 10.39
C GLU A 23 -9.90 -10.53 9.36
N ASN A 24 -10.05 -10.17 8.09
CA ASN A 24 -10.23 -11.09 6.97
C ASN A 24 -9.29 -10.71 5.82
N SER A 25 -9.07 -11.63 4.89
CA SER A 25 -8.30 -11.32 3.68
C SER A 25 -9.04 -10.33 2.78
N TRP A 26 -8.31 -9.37 2.22
CA TRP A 26 -8.89 -8.23 1.49
C TRP A 26 -7.98 -7.77 0.35
N SER A 27 -8.41 -6.75 -0.40
CA SER A 27 -7.61 -6.17 -1.49
C SER A 27 -7.51 -4.67 -1.32
N ALA A 28 -6.28 -4.16 -1.33
CA ALA A 28 -5.96 -2.75 -1.29
C ALA A 28 -5.92 -2.22 -2.72
N ASN A 29 -6.79 -1.26 -3.04
CA ASN A 29 -6.82 -0.62 -4.34
C ASN A 29 -5.77 0.51 -4.38
N LEU A 30 -4.69 0.28 -5.12
CA LEU A 30 -3.61 1.24 -5.38
C LEU A 30 -3.50 1.54 -6.89
N GLU A 31 -4.62 1.45 -7.60
CA GLU A 31 -4.77 1.77 -9.03
C GLU A 31 -5.27 3.21 -9.26
N GLY A 32 -5.32 4.04 -8.22
CA GLY A 32 -5.78 5.42 -8.33
C GLY A 32 -4.80 6.30 -9.12
N PRO A 33 -5.27 7.44 -9.69
CA PRO A 33 -4.39 8.41 -10.35
C PRO A 33 -3.31 8.95 -9.40
N GLU A 34 -3.63 9.13 -8.11
CA GLU A 34 -2.64 9.52 -7.10
C GLU A 34 -1.48 8.52 -6.98
N HIS A 35 -1.76 7.22 -7.11
CA HIS A 35 -0.73 6.18 -7.10
C HIS A 35 0.02 6.11 -8.42
N ALA A 36 -0.62 6.43 -9.55
CA ALA A 36 0.03 6.53 -10.84
C ALA A 36 1.05 7.68 -10.88
N ASP A 37 0.68 8.84 -10.32
CA ASP A 37 1.50 10.05 -10.31
C ASP A 37 2.63 9.98 -9.26
N ASP A 38 2.46 9.21 -8.19
CA ASP A 38 3.43 9.09 -7.09
C ASP A 38 3.66 7.63 -6.67
N ARG A 39 4.80 7.09 -7.10
CA ARG A 39 5.23 5.72 -6.73
C ARG A 39 5.57 5.60 -5.25
N ASP A 40 6.11 6.64 -4.64
CA ASP A 40 6.49 6.61 -3.23
C ASP A 40 5.25 6.62 -2.34
N LEU A 41 4.18 7.31 -2.75
CA LEU A 41 2.85 7.18 -2.15
C LEU A 41 2.30 5.76 -2.27
N LEU A 42 2.36 5.16 -3.46
CA LEU A 42 1.93 3.77 -3.68
C LEU A 42 2.65 2.80 -2.73
N VAL A 43 3.99 2.90 -2.63
CA VAL A 43 4.78 2.05 -1.73
C VAL A 43 4.40 2.27 -0.27
N ARG A 44 4.26 3.53 0.18
CA ARG A 44 3.84 3.84 1.55
C ARG A 44 2.48 3.23 1.87
N GLN A 45 1.49 3.44 1.03
CA GLN A 45 0.14 2.92 1.28
C GLN A 45 0.05 1.39 1.11
N ALA A 46 0.93 0.77 0.33
CA ALA A 46 1.08 -0.68 0.30
C ALA A 46 1.57 -1.23 1.65
N ILE A 47 2.57 -0.58 2.26
CA ILE A 47 3.05 -0.91 3.60
C ILE A 47 1.92 -0.71 4.61
N ASP A 48 1.22 0.43 4.58
CA ASP A 48 0.09 0.69 5.47
C ASP A 48 -1.00 -0.39 5.36
N ALA A 49 -1.32 -0.85 4.15
CA ALA A 49 -2.29 -1.93 3.93
C ALA A 49 -1.86 -3.25 4.60
N VAL A 50 -0.58 -3.57 4.54
CA VAL A 50 -0.02 -4.76 5.19
C VAL A 50 -0.08 -4.62 6.71
N GLU A 51 0.29 -3.46 7.27
CA GLU A 51 0.16 -3.19 8.72
C GLU A 51 -1.28 -3.30 9.23
N HIS A 52 -2.25 -2.92 8.38
CA HIS A 52 -3.67 -3.02 8.68
C HIS A 52 -4.28 -4.38 8.35
N THR A 53 -3.48 -5.42 8.21
CA THR A 53 -3.95 -6.80 7.99
C THR A 53 -3.64 -7.64 9.23
N ALA A 54 -4.67 -8.23 9.85
CA ALA A 54 -4.47 -9.10 11.00
C ALA A 54 -3.78 -10.41 10.60
N ALA A 55 -2.87 -10.89 11.44
CA ALA A 55 -2.14 -12.15 11.24
C ALA A 55 -3.06 -13.34 10.92
N GLY A 56 -2.60 -14.23 10.02
CA GLY A 56 -3.37 -15.33 9.46
C GLY A 56 -4.20 -14.95 8.22
N ASN A 57 -4.10 -13.70 7.74
CA ASN A 57 -4.78 -13.21 6.54
C ASN A 57 -3.79 -12.78 5.45
N HIS A 58 -4.32 -12.41 4.30
CA HIS A 58 -3.53 -11.77 3.25
C HIS A 58 -4.21 -10.53 2.72
N VAL A 59 -3.40 -9.61 2.21
CA VAL A 59 -3.85 -8.48 1.41
C VAL A 59 -3.35 -8.64 -0.02
N ASN A 60 -4.23 -8.44 -1.00
CA ASN A 60 -3.83 -8.27 -2.39
C ASN A 60 -3.61 -6.78 -2.65
N LEU A 61 -2.37 -6.38 -2.90
CA LEU A 61 -1.98 -5.05 -3.31
C LEU A 61 -2.20 -4.93 -4.82
N VAL A 62 -3.19 -4.16 -5.24
CA VAL A 62 -3.51 -3.95 -6.65
C VAL A 62 -2.87 -2.64 -7.09
N THR A 63 -1.71 -2.73 -7.73
CA THR A 63 -0.83 -1.61 -8.07
C THR A 63 -1.09 -1.06 -9.46
N HIS A 64 -0.92 0.25 -9.63
CA HIS A 64 -1.06 0.90 -10.93
C HIS A 64 -0.01 0.43 -11.96
N GLY A 65 -0.45 0.25 -13.21
CA GLY A 65 0.39 -0.27 -14.30
C GLY A 65 1.50 0.67 -14.79
N ASP A 66 1.36 1.98 -14.58
CA ASP A 66 2.33 2.98 -15.08
C ASP A 66 3.72 2.84 -14.45
N HIS A 67 3.82 2.24 -13.27
CA HIS A 67 5.10 1.96 -12.60
C HIS A 67 5.77 0.67 -13.09
N GLY A 68 5.11 -0.08 -13.96
CA GLY A 68 5.58 -1.37 -14.46
C GLY A 68 5.50 -2.48 -13.41
N HIS A 69 6.34 -3.51 -13.56
CA HIS A 69 6.27 -4.70 -12.72
C HIS A 69 6.66 -4.39 -11.26
N PRO A 70 5.85 -4.78 -10.26
CA PRO A 70 6.07 -4.43 -8.86
C PRO A 70 7.35 -5.02 -8.25
N GLU A 71 7.89 -6.12 -8.78
CA GLU A 71 9.22 -6.63 -8.37
C GLU A 71 10.33 -5.58 -8.46
N ALA A 72 10.21 -4.60 -9.35
CA ALA A 72 11.23 -3.58 -9.54
C ALA A 72 11.23 -2.47 -8.46
N TYR A 73 10.21 -2.39 -7.61
CA TYR A 73 10.08 -1.30 -6.63
C TYR A 73 9.40 -1.67 -5.30
N LEU A 74 8.50 -2.65 -5.29
CA LEU A 74 7.65 -2.94 -4.13
C LEU A 74 8.23 -4.05 -3.25
N PHE A 75 8.82 -5.09 -3.84
CA PHE A 75 9.27 -6.27 -3.09
C PHE A 75 10.42 -5.92 -2.12
N GLU A 76 11.43 -5.18 -2.60
CA GLU A 76 12.53 -4.70 -1.74
C GLU A 76 12.00 -3.77 -0.64
N ALA A 77 10.99 -2.94 -0.92
CA ALA A 77 10.41 -2.06 0.08
C ALA A 77 9.64 -2.83 1.17
N LEU A 78 8.89 -3.87 0.79
CA LEU A 78 8.20 -4.76 1.74
C LEU A 78 9.20 -5.54 2.60
N GLU A 79 10.25 -6.10 1.98
CA GLU A 79 11.32 -6.80 2.70
C GLU A 79 12.06 -5.86 3.65
N ALA A 80 12.33 -4.61 3.25
CA ALA A 80 12.95 -3.63 4.13
C ALA A 80 12.06 -3.22 5.32
N ALA A 81 10.74 -3.18 5.13
CA ALA A 81 9.79 -2.78 6.16
C ALA A 81 9.49 -3.90 7.17
N PHE A 82 9.37 -5.15 6.69
CA PHE A 82 8.87 -6.27 7.50
C PHE A 82 9.83 -7.46 7.62
N GLY A 83 10.94 -7.46 6.87
CA GLY A 83 11.89 -8.57 6.85
C GLY A 83 11.25 -9.89 6.38
N ASP A 84 11.68 -10.99 7.00
CA ASP A 84 11.20 -12.34 6.71
C ASP A 84 9.84 -12.69 7.37
N ASP A 85 9.18 -11.74 8.04
CA ASP A 85 7.91 -11.98 8.74
C ASP A 85 6.71 -12.13 7.78
N LEU A 86 6.87 -11.77 6.51
CA LEU A 86 5.81 -11.80 5.50
C LEU A 86 6.19 -12.64 4.29
N ASP A 87 5.17 -13.23 3.65
CA ASP A 87 5.30 -13.92 2.36
C ASP A 87 4.62 -13.10 1.27
N ALA A 88 5.43 -12.48 0.40
CA ALA A 88 4.98 -11.67 -0.73
C ALA A 88 5.16 -12.44 -2.04
N GLU A 89 4.06 -12.64 -2.77
CA GLU A 89 4.05 -13.33 -4.06
C GLU A 89 3.41 -12.46 -5.15
N TYR A 90 4.03 -12.41 -6.34
CA TYR A 90 3.37 -11.85 -7.51
C TYR A 90 2.30 -12.82 -8.02
N VAL A 91 1.08 -12.32 -8.22
CA VAL A 91 -0.06 -13.15 -8.62
C VAL A 91 -0.31 -13.04 -10.13
N GLU A 92 -0.65 -11.86 -10.61
CA GLU A 92 -1.03 -11.64 -12.02
C GLU A 92 -0.98 -10.17 -12.44
N GLN A 93 -1.10 -9.93 -13.75
CA GLN A 93 -1.40 -8.62 -14.32
C GLN A 93 -2.87 -8.58 -14.73
N CYS A 94 -3.60 -7.58 -14.25
CA CYS A 94 -4.99 -7.31 -14.60
C CYS A 94 -5.10 -6.77 -16.03
N GLY A 95 -6.26 -6.94 -16.67
CA GLY A 95 -6.52 -6.45 -18.04
C GLY A 95 -6.47 -4.92 -18.21
N CYS A 96 -6.52 -4.16 -17.12
CA CYS A 96 -6.28 -2.71 -17.08
C CYS A 96 -4.79 -2.34 -17.14
N GLY A 97 -3.88 -3.31 -17.01
CA GLY A 97 -2.44 -3.09 -16.90
C GLY A 97 -1.92 -3.07 -15.46
N GLY A 98 -2.78 -2.97 -14.46
CA GLY A 98 -2.42 -3.05 -13.04
C GLY A 98 -1.87 -4.42 -12.64
N HIS A 99 -1.11 -4.47 -11.55
CA HIS A 99 -0.43 -5.69 -11.09
C HIS A 99 -0.86 -6.07 -9.68
N VAL A 100 -1.07 -7.37 -9.45
CA VAL A 100 -1.49 -7.90 -8.15
C VAL A 100 -0.32 -8.58 -7.45
N VAL A 101 -0.01 -8.09 -6.25
CA VAL A 101 0.92 -8.74 -5.31
C VAL A 101 0.13 -9.17 -4.09
N ARG A 102 0.25 -10.44 -3.69
CA ARG A 102 -0.35 -10.94 -2.46
C ARG A 102 0.69 -10.96 -1.35
N VAL A 103 0.34 -10.39 -0.21
CA VAL A 103 1.17 -10.39 1.00
C VAL A 103 0.43 -11.10 2.11
N ARG A 104 1.03 -12.16 2.68
CA ARG A 104 0.47 -12.92 3.80
C ARG A 104 1.12 -12.44 5.10
N VAL A 105 0.27 -12.12 6.08
CA VAL A 105 0.62 -11.70 7.45
C VAL A 105 0.30 -12.82 8.44
#